data_AF-A0A969K9G5-F1
#
_entry.id   AF-A0A969K9G5-F1
#
_cell.length_a   1.000
_cell.length_b   1.000
_cell.length_c   1.000
_cell.angle_alpha   90.00
_cell.angle_beta   90.00
_cell.angle_gamma   90.00
#
_symmetry.space_group_name_H-M   'P 1'
#
loop_
_entity.id
_entity.type
_entity.pdbx_description
1 polymer ?
#
loop_
_entity_poly.entity_id
_entity_poly.type
_entity_poly.pdbx_seq_one_letter_code
_entity_poly.pdbx_strand_id
1 'polypeptide(L)'
;MSRVVITHVGTSALKCAAIKRGDTRPSDYEQKVQEISGSEERAGPRLPGWLEALLPEWQQALREGLCAVWNDARRDVNWKRNQSPAEIASLTMMSLQRGDRVVLVSSDTNAGQFCASMLHHGLATVPAGTCDARAFRPDDLEVPEVVVLPGVETKDGSRFVAEGLPQYMRLVAAERNRMHAERDTLHFNITGGYKGIIPFAVLAAQLLGTHPYHRLSTEVVYWHAASSATLISLGPHLPMDWEKMKALHQGICTLVEHPGSDLARELDERWNPYRLTTSESHPNALALTVYHLLNDLGWV
;
A
#
# COMPACT_ATOMS: atom_id res chain seq x y z
N MET A 1 8.26 1.19 20.96
CA MET A 1 8.25 1.88 19.66
C MET A 1 7.00 1.43 18.95
N SER A 2 6.14 2.35 18.54
CA SER A 2 4.91 2.05 17.80
C SER A 2 5.20 2.02 16.30
N ARG A 3 4.40 1.28 15.55
CA ARG A 3 4.53 1.17 14.10
C ARG A 3 3.29 1.75 13.45
N VAL A 4 3.50 2.54 12.39
CA VAL A 4 2.45 2.91 11.46
C VAL A 4 2.65 2.09 10.21
N VAL A 5 1.68 1.24 9.86
CA VAL A 5 1.77 0.33 8.71
C VAL A 5 0.81 0.80 7.63
N ILE A 6 1.36 1.33 6.54
CA ILE A 6 0.58 1.62 5.33
C ILE A 6 0.53 0.33 4.51
N THR A 7 -0.67 -0.24 4.32
CA THR A 7 -0.88 -1.47 3.55
C THR A 7 -1.88 -1.23 2.43
N HIS A 8 -1.53 -1.67 1.22
CA HIS A 8 -2.37 -1.48 0.05
C HIS A 8 -3.32 -2.67 -0.10
N VAL A 9 -4.59 -2.37 -0.27
CA VAL A 9 -5.66 -3.37 -0.38
C VAL A 9 -5.84 -3.77 -1.83
N GLY A 10 -5.55 -5.03 -2.14
CA GLY A 10 -5.88 -5.65 -3.42
C GLY A 10 -7.20 -6.42 -3.36
N THR A 11 -7.51 -7.11 -4.45
CA THR A 11 -8.68 -7.98 -4.58
C THR A 11 -8.50 -9.37 -3.94
N SER A 12 -7.40 -9.58 -3.21
CA SER A 12 -7.08 -10.89 -2.63
C SER A 12 -8.11 -11.30 -1.56
N ALA A 13 -8.68 -10.33 -0.85
CA ALA A 13 -9.73 -10.55 0.14
C ALA A 13 -11.01 -11.15 -0.45
N LEU A 14 -11.43 -10.66 -1.62
CA LEU A 14 -12.55 -11.23 -2.38
C LEU A 14 -12.29 -12.71 -2.69
N LYS A 15 -11.10 -13.03 -3.21
CA LYS A 15 -10.77 -14.42 -3.55
C LYS A 15 -10.87 -15.36 -2.34
N CYS A 16 -10.32 -14.95 -1.20
CA CYS A 16 -10.36 -15.77 0.02
C CYS A 16 -11.79 -15.94 0.55
N ALA A 17 -12.59 -14.88 0.57
CA ALA A 17 -13.99 -14.95 0.97
C ALA A 17 -14.81 -15.88 0.06
N ALA A 18 -14.67 -15.76 -1.27
CA ALA A 18 -15.36 -16.60 -2.24
C ALA A 18 -15.06 -18.10 -2.04
N ILE A 19 -13.77 -18.46 -1.91
CA ILE A 19 -13.36 -19.85 -1.66
C ILE A 19 -14.02 -20.39 -0.38
N LYS A 20 -14.09 -19.58 0.68
CA LYS A 20 -14.69 -19.99 1.95
C LYS A 20 -16.20 -20.20 1.86
N ARG A 21 -16.89 -19.48 0.96
CA ARG A 21 -18.32 -19.63 0.67
C ARG A 21 -18.66 -20.92 -0.10
N GLY A 22 -17.65 -21.67 -0.53
CA GLY A 22 -17.86 -22.88 -1.33
C GLY A 22 -17.81 -22.63 -2.85
N ASP A 23 -17.47 -21.41 -3.29
CA ASP A 23 -17.21 -21.06 -4.69
C ASP A 23 -15.85 -21.67 -5.11
N THR A 24 -15.82 -23.00 -5.20
CA THR A 24 -14.60 -23.79 -5.34
C THR A 24 -14.19 -23.99 -6.80
N ARG A 25 -15.08 -23.70 -7.76
CA ARG A 25 -14.73 -23.67 -9.18
C ARG A 25 -14.10 -22.32 -9.51
N PRO A 26 -12.94 -22.28 -10.17
CA PRO A 26 -12.31 -21.03 -10.59
C PRO A 26 -13.25 -20.10 -11.36
N SER A 27 -14.11 -20.66 -12.21
CA SER A 27 -15.11 -19.91 -12.98
C SER A 27 -16.07 -19.10 -12.13
N ASP A 28 -16.51 -19.63 -10.99
CA ASP A 28 -17.64 -19.09 -10.24
C ASP A 28 -17.19 -17.88 -9.39
N TYR A 29 -16.01 -17.98 -8.74
CA TYR A 29 -15.44 -16.83 -8.06
C TYR A 29 -14.84 -15.82 -9.03
N GLU A 30 -14.22 -16.24 -10.14
CA GLU A 30 -13.67 -15.30 -11.12
C GLU A 30 -14.77 -14.46 -11.75
N GLN A 31 -15.92 -15.06 -12.05
CA GLN A 31 -17.10 -14.33 -12.49
C GLN A 31 -17.56 -13.34 -11.43
N LYS A 32 -17.66 -13.73 -10.15
CA LYS A 32 -18.09 -12.80 -9.10
C LYS A 32 -17.08 -11.67 -8.84
N VAL A 33 -15.79 -11.99 -8.85
CA VAL A 33 -14.71 -11.00 -8.79
C VAL A 33 -14.80 -10.08 -10.00
N GLN A 34 -15.09 -10.58 -11.20
CA GLN A 34 -15.31 -9.77 -12.40
C GLN A 34 -16.60 -8.96 -12.34
N GLU A 35 -17.67 -9.44 -11.73
CA GLU A 35 -18.90 -8.65 -11.52
C GLU A 35 -18.61 -7.47 -10.59
N ILE A 36 -17.92 -7.72 -9.47
CA ILE A 36 -17.56 -6.70 -8.49
C ILE A 36 -16.50 -5.74 -9.07
N SER A 37 -15.49 -6.26 -9.76
CA SER A 37 -14.37 -5.47 -10.31
C SER A 37 -14.69 -4.82 -11.66
N GLY A 38 -15.58 -5.41 -12.44
CA GLY A 38 -16.04 -4.95 -13.75
C GLY A 38 -17.16 -3.92 -13.64
N SER A 39 -17.77 -3.77 -12.46
CA SER A 39 -18.42 -2.52 -12.07
C SER A 39 -17.36 -1.44 -11.82
N GLU A 40 -16.59 -1.07 -12.86
CA GLU A 40 -15.59 0.01 -12.82
C GLU A 40 -16.23 1.41 -12.66
N GLU A 41 -17.53 1.46 -12.34
CA GLU A 41 -18.13 2.67 -11.80
C GLU A 41 -17.32 3.11 -10.59
N ARG A 42 -16.88 4.36 -10.64
CA ARG A 42 -16.29 5.04 -9.49
C ARG A 42 -17.24 4.81 -8.33
N ALA A 43 -16.75 4.15 -7.29
CA ALA A 43 -17.48 4.12 -6.06
C ALA A 43 -17.57 5.58 -5.62
N GLY A 44 -18.78 6.07 -5.40
CA GLY A 44 -18.97 7.33 -4.70
C GLY A 44 -18.39 7.24 -3.28
N PRO A 45 -18.74 8.17 -2.39
CA PRO A 45 -18.39 8.03 -0.97
C PRO A 45 -19.01 6.78 -0.31
N ARG A 46 -19.89 6.06 -1.00
CA ARG A 46 -20.54 4.83 -0.55
C ARG A 46 -20.53 3.79 -1.65
N LEU A 47 -20.50 2.53 -1.22
CA LEU A 47 -20.68 1.39 -2.10
C LEU A 47 -22.09 1.43 -2.72
N PRO A 48 -22.26 0.98 -3.98
CA PRO A 48 -23.58 0.73 -4.54
C PRO A 48 -24.41 -0.18 -3.62
N GLY A 49 -25.71 0.10 -3.49
CA GLY A 49 -26.57 -0.61 -2.51
C GLY A 49 -26.59 -2.14 -2.66
N TRP A 50 -26.39 -2.66 -3.87
CA TRP A 50 -26.26 -4.09 -4.10
C TRP A 50 -24.95 -4.68 -3.54
N LEU A 51 -23.85 -3.92 -3.54
CA LEU A 51 -22.60 -4.31 -2.88
C LEU A 51 -22.70 -4.20 -1.37
N GLU A 52 -23.34 -3.13 -0.87
CA GLU A 52 -23.62 -2.99 0.57
C GLU A 52 -24.43 -4.18 1.10
N ALA A 53 -25.42 -4.65 0.34
CA ALA A 53 -26.24 -5.81 0.70
C ALA A 53 -25.44 -7.13 0.76
N LEU A 54 -24.38 -7.27 -0.04
CA LEU A 54 -23.51 -8.46 -0.04
C LEU A 54 -22.46 -8.42 1.09
N LEU A 55 -22.07 -7.23 1.53
CA LEU A 55 -20.93 -7.04 2.42
C LEU A 55 -20.98 -7.88 3.71
N PRO A 56 -22.12 -8.00 4.45
CA PRO A 56 -22.15 -8.78 5.69
C PRO A 56 -21.81 -10.26 5.50
N GLU A 57 -22.33 -10.86 4.42
CA GLU A 57 -22.12 -12.27 4.11
C GLU A 57 -20.66 -12.56 3.75
N TRP A 58 -20.02 -11.63 3.04
CA TRP A 58 -18.62 -11.72 2.64
C TRP A 58 -17.66 -11.42 3.79
N GLN A 59 -18.02 -10.47 4.65
CA GLN A 59 -17.30 -10.19 5.90
C GLN A 59 -17.27 -11.41 6.82
N GLN A 60 -18.42 -12.08 6.99
CA GLN A 60 -18.51 -13.30 7.77
C GLN A 60 -17.67 -14.43 7.16
N ALA A 61 -17.76 -14.64 5.85
CA ALA A 61 -16.94 -15.65 5.16
C ALA A 61 -15.44 -15.37 5.30
N LEU A 62 -15.01 -14.11 5.13
CA LEU A 62 -13.61 -13.74 5.33
C LEU A 62 -13.17 -14.01 6.77
N ARG A 63 -13.96 -13.59 7.76
CA ARG A 63 -13.68 -13.80 9.18
C ARG A 63 -13.52 -15.28 9.53
N GLU A 64 -14.41 -16.13 9.05
CA GLU A 64 -14.31 -17.58 9.25
C GLU A 64 -13.06 -18.18 8.57
N GLY A 65 -12.72 -17.69 7.38
CA GLY A 65 -11.48 -18.04 6.70
C GLY A 65 -10.26 -17.67 7.54
N LEU A 66 -10.21 -16.43 8.04
CA LEU A 66 -9.13 -15.95 8.90
C LEU A 66 -9.02 -16.74 10.21
N CYS A 67 -10.14 -16.99 10.89
CA CYS A 67 -10.14 -17.79 12.12
C CYS A 67 -9.65 -19.22 11.86
N ALA A 68 -10.13 -19.87 10.80
CA ALA A 68 -9.69 -21.22 10.46
C ALA A 68 -8.18 -21.27 10.18
N VAL A 69 -7.68 -20.26 9.49
CA VAL A 69 -6.27 -20.16 9.12
C VAL A 69 -5.37 -19.83 10.32
N TRP A 70 -5.78 -18.91 11.18
CA TRP A 70 -5.00 -18.53 12.37
C TRP A 70 -5.06 -19.59 13.48
N ASN A 71 -6.10 -20.44 13.49
CA ASN A 71 -6.25 -21.51 14.49
C ASN A 71 -5.57 -22.80 14.07
N ASP A 72 -5.12 -22.93 12.82
CA ASP A 72 -4.33 -24.09 12.40
C ASP A 72 -2.93 -24.00 13.04
N ALA A 73 -2.81 -24.59 14.23
CA ALA A 73 -1.60 -24.64 15.05
C ALA A 73 -0.42 -25.32 14.34
N ARG A 74 -0.65 -25.96 13.18
CA ARG A 74 0.40 -26.51 12.32
C ARG A 74 0.90 -25.39 11.44
N ARG A 75 1.91 -24.67 11.96
CA ARG A 75 2.74 -23.63 11.32
C ARG A 75 3.52 -24.15 10.10
N ASP A 76 2.91 -25.00 9.27
CA ASP A 76 3.52 -25.45 8.04
C ASP A 76 3.48 -24.27 7.08
N VAL A 77 4.67 -23.72 6.84
CA VAL A 77 4.96 -22.47 6.15
C VAL A 77 4.45 -22.48 4.69
N ASN A 78 3.91 -23.60 4.21
CA ASN A 78 3.10 -23.74 3.00
C ASN A 78 1.70 -23.14 3.16
N TRP A 79 1.63 -21.92 3.71
CA TRP A 79 0.45 -21.08 3.72
C TRP A 79 -0.08 -20.98 2.29
N LYS A 80 -1.18 -21.68 2.00
CA LYS A 80 -1.75 -21.64 0.67
C LYS A 80 -2.23 -20.21 0.46
N ARG A 81 -1.59 -19.48 -0.48
CA ARG A 81 -1.93 -18.12 -0.97
C ARG A 81 -3.43 -17.85 -1.17
N ASN A 82 -4.26 -18.89 -1.21
CA ASN A 82 -5.69 -18.83 -1.41
C ASN A 82 -6.52 -18.83 -0.11
N GLN A 83 -5.93 -19.07 1.06
CA GLN A 83 -6.66 -19.23 2.32
C GLN A 83 -6.69 -17.94 3.17
N SER A 84 -5.76 -17.02 2.97
CA SER A 84 -5.77 -15.71 3.62
C SER A 84 -5.38 -14.61 2.64
N PRO A 85 -6.00 -13.42 2.73
CA PRO A 85 -5.60 -12.27 1.94
C PRO A 85 -4.12 -11.96 2.17
N ALA A 86 -3.41 -11.55 1.12
CA ALA A 86 -1.98 -11.30 1.20
C ALA A 86 -1.65 -10.18 2.22
N GLU A 87 -2.53 -9.20 2.35
CA GLU A 87 -2.48 -8.12 3.33
C GLU A 87 -2.54 -8.68 4.76
N ILE A 88 -3.47 -9.60 5.05
CA ILE A 88 -3.62 -10.17 6.39
C ILE A 88 -2.45 -11.11 6.72
N ALA A 89 -2.02 -11.93 5.76
CA ALA A 89 -0.87 -12.81 5.93
C ALA A 89 0.40 -12.01 6.28
N SER A 90 0.68 -10.94 5.54
CA SER A 90 1.83 -10.07 5.82
C SER A 90 1.72 -9.36 7.16
N LEU A 91 0.56 -8.77 7.51
CA LEU A 91 0.35 -8.12 8.81
C LEU A 91 0.53 -9.11 9.98
N THR A 92 0.07 -10.34 9.82
CA THR A 92 0.26 -11.41 10.82
C THR A 92 1.76 -11.70 11.03
N MET A 93 2.53 -11.78 9.95
CA MET A 93 3.97 -12.06 9.99
C MET A 93 4.79 -10.89 10.56
N MET A 94 4.30 -9.65 10.43
CA MET A 94 4.93 -8.47 11.03
C MET A 94 4.86 -8.47 12.57
N SER A 95 4.10 -9.38 13.19
CA SER A 95 3.97 -9.48 14.65
C SER A 95 3.57 -8.15 15.30
N LEU A 96 2.50 -7.53 14.77
CA LEU A 96 1.99 -6.25 15.27
C LEU A 96 1.68 -6.31 16.78
N GLN A 97 1.94 -5.20 17.47
CA GLN A 97 1.86 -5.05 18.92
C GLN A 97 0.82 -3.98 19.28
N ARG A 98 0.50 -3.91 20.57
CA ARG A 98 -0.40 -2.89 21.10
C ARG A 98 0.11 -1.48 20.84
N GLY A 99 -0.73 -0.67 20.21
CA GLY A 99 -0.42 0.72 19.82
C GLY A 99 0.17 0.86 18.42
N ASP A 100 0.34 -0.25 17.69
CA ASP A 100 0.59 -0.17 16.25
C ASP A 100 -0.69 0.25 15.52
N ARG A 101 -0.53 1.10 14.51
CA ARG A 101 -1.59 1.61 13.65
C ARG A 101 -1.48 0.99 12.27
N VAL A 102 -2.61 0.55 11.72
CA VAL A 102 -2.69 0.04 10.35
C VAL A 102 -3.56 0.97 9.51
N VAL A 103 -3.02 1.43 8.39
CA VAL A 103 -3.73 2.23 7.38
C VAL A 103 -3.97 1.36 6.16
N LEU A 104 -5.23 0.96 5.95
CA LEU A 104 -5.69 0.23 4.78
C LEU A 104 -5.94 1.21 3.63
N VAL A 105 -5.09 1.17 2.62
CA VAL A 105 -5.17 2.03 1.44
C VAL A 105 -5.91 1.31 0.32
N SER A 106 -7.06 1.84 -0.10
CA SER A 106 -7.83 1.32 -1.23
C SER A 106 -7.94 2.34 -2.36
N SER A 107 -8.23 1.87 -3.56
CA SER A 107 -8.66 2.72 -4.67
C SER A 107 -10.10 3.15 -4.49
N ASP A 108 -10.51 4.11 -5.32
CA ASP A 108 -11.88 4.58 -5.48
C ASP A 108 -12.76 3.66 -6.34
N THR A 109 -12.32 2.44 -6.62
CA THR A 109 -13.15 1.45 -7.33
C THR A 109 -14.05 0.70 -6.35
N ASN A 110 -15.18 0.19 -6.85
CA ASN A 110 -16.08 -0.65 -6.08
C ASN A 110 -15.36 -1.85 -5.44
N ALA A 111 -14.52 -2.54 -6.20
CA ALA A 111 -13.74 -3.67 -5.70
C ALA A 111 -12.74 -3.27 -4.61
N GLY A 112 -12.05 -2.13 -4.78
CA GLY A 112 -11.10 -1.60 -3.79
C GLY A 112 -11.78 -1.30 -2.47
N GLN A 113 -12.86 -0.50 -2.50
CA GLN A 113 -13.61 -0.14 -1.30
C GLN A 113 -14.28 -1.35 -0.63
N PHE A 114 -14.82 -2.28 -1.42
CA PHE A 114 -15.43 -3.51 -0.90
C PHE A 114 -14.40 -4.38 -0.18
N CYS A 115 -13.22 -4.58 -0.78
CA CYS A 115 -12.13 -5.33 -0.14
C CYS A 115 -11.64 -4.65 1.14
N ALA A 116 -11.49 -3.33 1.13
CA ALA A 116 -11.05 -2.59 2.31
C ALA A 116 -12.07 -2.70 3.44
N SER A 117 -13.36 -2.63 3.12
CA SER A 117 -14.45 -2.79 4.08
C SER A 117 -14.49 -4.21 4.67
N MET A 118 -14.21 -5.23 3.86
CA MET A 118 -14.09 -6.61 4.36
C MET A 118 -12.89 -6.79 5.28
N LEU A 119 -11.71 -6.31 4.88
CA LEU A 119 -10.48 -6.41 5.66
C LEU A 119 -10.59 -5.64 6.98
N HIS A 120 -11.13 -4.42 6.93
CA HIS A 120 -11.40 -3.60 8.09
C HIS A 120 -12.29 -4.33 9.10
N HIS A 121 -13.42 -4.88 8.64
CA HIS A 121 -14.29 -5.66 9.51
C HIS A 121 -13.61 -6.92 10.03
N GLY A 122 -12.94 -7.68 9.16
CA GLY A 122 -12.24 -8.90 9.55
C GLY A 122 -11.17 -8.64 10.63
N LEU A 123 -10.43 -7.54 10.52
CA LEU A 123 -9.45 -7.12 11.52
C LEU A 123 -10.12 -6.61 12.81
N ALA A 124 -11.26 -5.93 12.72
CA ALA A 124 -11.94 -5.34 13.88
C ALA A 124 -12.82 -6.32 14.67
N THR A 125 -13.26 -7.45 14.09
CA THR A 125 -14.27 -8.34 14.71
C THR A 125 -13.81 -9.77 14.97
N VAL A 126 -12.53 -10.07 14.78
CA VAL A 126 -11.98 -11.36 15.21
C VAL A 126 -11.86 -11.34 16.74
N PRO A 127 -12.59 -12.20 17.47
CA PRO A 127 -12.68 -12.09 18.93
C PRO A 127 -11.35 -12.36 19.65
N ALA A 128 -11.23 -11.76 20.82
CA ALA A 128 -10.15 -12.04 21.77
C ALA A 128 -10.03 -13.52 22.10
N GLY A 129 -8.82 -14.07 22.00
CA GLY A 129 -8.53 -15.46 22.35
C GLY A 129 -9.06 -16.51 21.37
N THR A 130 -9.66 -16.12 20.25
CA THR A 130 -10.09 -17.08 19.22
C THR A 130 -8.89 -17.72 18.51
N CYS A 131 -7.75 -17.03 18.50
CA CYS A 131 -6.50 -17.48 17.90
C CYS A 131 -5.50 -17.89 18.97
N ASP A 132 -5.07 -19.16 18.92
CA ASP A 132 -4.14 -19.70 19.91
C ASP A 132 -2.77 -19.02 19.78
N ALA A 133 -2.28 -18.55 20.92
CA ALA A 133 -1.40 -17.41 21.04
C ALA A 133 0.03 -17.68 20.53
N ARG A 134 0.57 -16.75 19.72
CA ARG A 134 1.98 -16.30 19.72
C ARG A 134 2.36 -15.24 18.67
N ALA A 135 1.54 -14.97 17.64
CA ALA A 135 1.99 -14.14 16.50
C ALA A 135 1.18 -12.85 16.25
N PHE A 136 -0.12 -12.81 16.50
CA PHE A 136 -0.94 -11.63 16.22
C PHE A 136 -2.26 -11.70 17.01
N ARG A 137 -2.60 -10.66 17.77
CA ARG A 137 -3.92 -10.51 18.41
C ARG A 137 -4.60 -9.29 17.80
N PRO A 138 -5.74 -9.46 17.12
CA PRO A 138 -6.49 -8.33 16.57
C PRO A 138 -6.84 -7.26 17.61
N ASP A 139 -7.06 -7.63 18.87
CA ASP A 139 -7.33 -6.68 19.96
C ASP A 139 -6.13 -5.78 20.34
N ASP A 140 -4.92 -6.15 19.90
CA ASP A 140 -3.74 -5.31 20.09
C ASP A 140 -3.66 -4.22 19.00
N LEU A 141 -4.39 -4.35 17.89
CA LEU A 141 -4.44 -3.28 16.90
C LEU A 141 -5.46 -2.21 17.26
N GLU A 142 -5.08 -0.95 17.05
CA GLU A 142 -6.08 0.07 16.83
C GLU A 142 -6.91 -0.30 15.58
N VAL A 143 -8.21 -0.04 15.62
CA VAL A 143 -9.12 -0.28 14.49
C VAL A 143 -8.48 0.32 13.23
N PRO A 144 -8.26 -0.48 12.17
CA PRO A 144 -7.53 0.00 11.01
C PRO A 144 -8.20 1.23 10.39
N GLU A 145 -7.43 2.25 10.03
CA GLU A 145 -7.93 3.39 9.28
C GLU A 145 -8.08 2.99 7.81
N VAL A 146 -9.25 3.21 7.21
CA VAL A 146 -9.44 3.00 5.77
C VAL A 146 -9.30 4.33 5.06
N VAL A 147 -8.34 4.40 4.13
CA VAL A 147 -8.12 5.58 3.28
C VAL A 147 -8.35 5.20 1.83
N VAL A 148 -9.32 5.87 1.20
CA VAL A 148 -9.59 5.75 -0.23
C VAL A 148 -8.73 6.76 -0.97
N LEU A 149 -7.90 6.29 -1.91
CA LEU A 149 -7.05 7.11 -2.77
C LEU A 149 -7.57 7.07 -4.21
N PRO A 150 -8.23 8.15 -4.68
CA PRO A 150 -8.66 8.26 -6.06
C PRO A 150 -7.52 8.09 -7.06
N GLY A 151 -7.74 7.29 -8.10
CA GLY A 151 -6.78 7.15 -9.20
C GLY A 151 -5.50 6.38 -8.87
N VAL A 152 -5.38 5.75 -7.69
CA VAL A 152 -4.19 4.97 -7.31
C VAL A 152 -4.00 3.67 -8.12
N GLU A 153 -5.05 3.21 -8.82
CA GLU A 153 -4.96 2.09 -9.76
C GLU A 153 -4.29 2.50 -11.07
N THR A 154 -3.21 1.81 -11.44
CA THR A 154 -2.45 2.09 -12.67
C THR A 154 -3.08 1.60 -13.97
N LYS A 155 -4.39 1.29 -13.97
CA LYS A 155 -5.12 0.99 -15.21
C LYS A 155 -5.19 2.22 -16.11
N ASP A 156 -5.31 3.40 -15.51
CA ASP A 156 -5.20 4.69 -16.17
C ASP A 156 -3.93 5.38 -15.66
N GLY A 157 -2.84 5.25 -16.42
CA GLY A 157 -1.55 5.83 -16.08
C GLY A 157 -1.58 7.36 -15.97
N SER A 158 -2.39 8.03 -16.79
CA SER A 158 -2.53 9.49 -16.77
C SER A 158 -3.19 9.95 -15.47
N ARG A 159 -4.26 9.28 -15.06
CA ARG A 159 -4.94 9.55 -13.79
C ARG A 159 -4.07 9.18 -12.59
N PHE A 160 -3.33 8.08 -12.66
CA PHE A 160 -2.38 7.70 -11.62
C PHE A 160 -1.35 8.79 -11.36
N VAL A 161 -0.77 9.37 -12.42
CA VAL A 161 0.21 10.46 -12.29
C VAL A 161 -0.45 11.75 -11.81
N ALA A 162 -1.60 12.13 -12.37
CA ALA A 162 -2.24 13.41 -12.07
C ALA A 162 -2.94 13.46 -10.70
N GLU A 163 -3.44 12.32 -10.22
CA GLU A 163 -4.29 12.23 -9.02
C GLU A 163 -3.74 11.21 -8.01
N GLY A 164 -3.55 9.95 -8.43
CA GLY A 164 -3.23 8.84 -7.53
C GLY A 164 -1.94 9.02 -6.75
N LEU A 165 -0.84 9.29 -7.44
CA LEU A 165 0.48 9.45 -6.83
C LEU A 165 0.56 10.68 -5.91
N PRO A 166 0.08 11.89 -6.29
CA PRO A 166 0.00 13.02 -5.38
C PRO A 166 -0.82 12.73 -4.11
N GLN A 167 -1.97 12.06 -4.24
CA GLN A 167 -2.78 11.69 -3.07
C GLN A 167 -2.07 10.69 -2.16
N TYR A 168 -1.36 9.72 -2.74
CA TYR A 168 -0.56 8.77 -1.99
C TYR A 168 0.57 9.47 -1.22
N MET A 169 1.30 10.40 -1.85
CA MET A 169 2.34 11.18 -1.18
C MET A 169 1.76 12.05 -0.06
N ARG A 170 0.57 12.63 -0.24
CA ARG A 170 -0.15 13.36 0.82
C ARG A 170 -0.54 12.46 2.00
N LEU A 171 -0.92 11.21 1.75
CA LEU A 171 -1.22 10.24 2.81
C LEU A 171 0.05 9.90 3.61
N VAL A 172 1.13 9.53 2.92
CA VAL A 172 2.44 9.34 3.55
C VAL A 172 2.79 10.59 4.38
N ALA A 173 2.36 11.75 3.88
CA ALA A 173 2.50 13.01 4.58
C ALA A 173 1.69 13.27 5.83
N ALA A 174 0.41 12.95 5.79
CA ALA A 174 -0.39 12.95 6.98
C ALA A 174 0.20 12.02 8.04
N GLU A 175 0.63 10.81 7.68
CA GLU A 175 1.11 9.83 8.65
C GLU A 175 2.44 10.22 9.29
N ARG A 176 3.45 10.66 8.52
CA ARG A 176 4.71 11.17 9.10
C ARG A 176 4.44 12.29 10.12
N ASN A 177 3.55 13.23 9.78
CA ASN A 177 3.27 14.37 10.66
C ASN A 177 2.51 13.98 11.94
N ARG A 178 1.80 12.85 11.92
CA ARG A 178 1.16 12.25 13.10
C ARG A 178 2.13 11.46 13.97
N MET A 179 3.30 11.08 13.43
CA MET A 179 4.28 10.23 14.13
C MET A 179 5.24 11.03 15.01
N HIS A 180 5.67 10.40 16.10
CA HIS A 180 6.80 10.82 16.91
C HIS A 180 8.09 10.23 16.33
N ALA A 181 8.89 11.04 15.64
CA ALA A 181 10.06 10.60 14.85
C ALA A 181 11.06 9.71 15.62
N GLU A 182 11.21 9.90 16.94
CA GLU A 182 12.13 9.12 17.79
C GLU A 182 11.54 7.79 18.31
N ARG A 183 10.22 7.62 18.23
CA ARG A 183 9.49 6.51 18.87
C ARG A 183 8.76 5.62 17.88
N ASP A 184 8.50 6.13 16.69
CA ASP A 184 7.65 5.47 15.71
C ASP A 184 8.44 5.02 14.49
N THR A 185 8.00 3.93 13.86
CA THR A 185 8.52 3.45 12.58
C THR A 185 7.41 3.38 11.54
N LEU A 186 7.66 3.91 10.35
CA LEU A 186 6.72 3.87 9.23
C LEU A 186 7.04 2.65 8.36
N HIS A 187 6.15 1.67 8.36
CA HIS A 187 6.26 0.47 7.53
C HIS A 187 5.40 0.62 6.28
N PHE A 188 6.02 0.42 5.13
CA PHE A 188 5.34 0.28 3.85
C PHE A 188 5.15 -1.20 3.55
N ASN A 189 3.93 -1.71 3.74
CA ASN A 189 3.59 -3.07 3.37
C ASN A 189 3.19 -3.12 1.88
N ILE A 190 4.13 -3.59 1.06
CA ILE A 190 4.00 -3.68 -0.40
C ILE A 190 3.58 -5.09 -0.87
N THR A 191 3.13 -5.94 0.06
CA THR A 191 2.70 -7.31 -0.24
C THR A 191 1.45 -7.35 -1.14
N GLY A 192 0.47 -6.51 -0.79
CA GLY A 192 -0.85 -6.46 -1.42
C GLY A 192 -1.04 -5.25 -2.32
N GLY A 193 -2.21 -5.17 -2.96
CA GLY A 193 -2.66 -3.99 -3.69
C GLY A 193 -1.94 -3.67 -5.00
N TYR A 194 -1.74 -2.37 -5.22
CA TYR A 194 -1.43 -1.78 -6.53
C TYR A 194 0.07 -1.84 -6.82
N LYS A 195 0.50 -2.76 -7.69
CA LYS A 195 1.93 -2.92 -8.03
C LYS A 195 2.61 -1.64 -8.51
N GLY A 196 1.86 -0.75 -9.16
CA GLY A 196 2.39 0.53 -9.62
C GLY A 196 2.78 1.50 -8.51
N ILE A 197 2.26 1.35 -7.28
CA ILE A 197 2.65 2.19 -6.14
C ILE A 197 3.97 1.75 -5.50
N ILE A 198 4.36 0.48 -5.69
CA ILE A 198 5.50 -0.14 -5.00
C ILE A 198 6.79 0.67 -5.19
N PRO A 199 7.18 1.08 -6.41
CA PRO A 199 8.39 1.87 -6.60
C PRO A 199 8.37 3.20 -5.83
N PHE A 200 7.20 3.85 -5.75
CA PHE A 200 7.03 5.13 -5.04
C PHE A 200 7.03 4.95 -3.52
N ALA A 201 6.43 3.87 -3.01
CA ALA A 201 6.49 3.51 -1.59
C ALA A 201 7.93 3.26 -1.13
N VAL A 202 8.71 2.51 -1.94
CA VAL A 202 10.12 2.26 -1.68
C VAL A 202 10.93 3.55 -1.66
N LEU A 203 10.72 4.43 -2.64
CA LEU A 203 11.40 5.72 -2.70
C LEU A 203 11.00 6.67 -1.57
N ALA A 204 9.73 6.69 -1.19
CA ALA A 204 9.26 7.49 -0.06
C ALA A 204 9.93 7.03 1.24
N ALA A 205 9.99 5.71 1.49
CA ALA A 205 10.71 5.15 2.63
C ALA A 205 12.18 5.59 2.64
N GLN A 206 12.82 5.48 1.47
CA GLN A 206 14.21 5.83 1.24
C GLN A 206 14.51 7.32 1.52
N LEU A 207 13.67 8.24 1.02
CA LEU A 207 13.78 9.68 1.24
C LEU A 207 13.56 10.05 2.69
N LEU A 208 12.52 9.51 3.33
CA LEU A 208 12.23 9.79 4.73
C LEU A 208 13.28 9.20 5.69
N GLY A 209 13.85 8.05 5.33
CA GLY A 209 14.83 7.33 6.15
C GLY A 209 16.26 7.85 6.08
N THR A 210 16.56 8.70 5.09
CA THR A 210 17.91 9.25 4.88
C THR A 210 17.98 10.77 5.00
N HIS A 211 16.86 11.45 5.23
CA HIS A 211 16.84 12.92 5.30
C HIS A 211 17.72 13.43 6.46
N PRO A 212 18.66 14.37 6.20
CA PRO A 212 19.67 14.77 7.19
C PRO A 212 19.08 15.46 8.42
N TYR A 213 17.94 16.15 8.28
CA TYR A 213 17.34 16.94 9.37
C TYR A 213 16.11 16.30 10.01
N HIS A 214 15.50 15.32 9.33
CA HIS A 214 14.21 14.75 9.72
C HIS A 214 14.18 13.25 9.46
N ARG A 215 15.19 12.56 9.99
CA ARG A 215 15.33 11.12 9.81
C ARG A 215 14.20 10.41 10.53
N LEU A 216 13.32 9.77 9.76
CA LEU A 216 12.28 8.88 10.27
C LEU A 216 12.79 7.44 10.19
N SER A 217 12.48 6.60 11.18
CA SER A 217 12.65 5.16 10.99
C SER A 217 11.62 4.67 9.99
N THR A 218 12.05 4.16 8.84
CA THR A 218 11.14 3.58 7.84
C THR A 218 11.59 2.19 7.44
N GLU A 219 10.64 1.33 7.08
CA GLU A 219 10.91 -0.02 6.60
C GLU A 219 9.96 -0.35 5.45
N VAL A 220 10.44 -1.07 4.45
CA VAL A 220 9.58 -1.62 3.39
C VAL A 220 9.54 -3.13 3.55
N VAL A 221 8.33 -3.66 3.70
CA VAL A 221 8.10 -5.09 3.95
C VAL A 221 7.30 -5.73 2.83
N TYR A 222 7.73 -6.92 2.43
CA TYR A 222 7.09 -7.72 1.40
C TYR A 222 6.99 -9.17 1.85
N TRP A 223 5.78 -9.74 1.84
CA TRP A 223 5.59 -11.15 2.11
C TRP A 223 5.64 -11.96 0.81
N HIS A 224 6.56 -12.93 0.78
CA HIS A 224 6.75 -13.81 -0.35
C HIS A 224 6.13 -15.19 -0.06
N ALA A 225 5.01 -15.47 -0.72
CA ALA A 225 4.21 -16.69 -0.53
C ALA A 225 4.80 -17.99 -1.14
N ALA A 226 6.10 -18.02 -1.47
CA ALA A 226 6.74 -19.24 -1.97
C ALA A 226 6.96 -20.28 -0.85
N SER A 227 7.75 -21.32 -1.13
CA SER A 227 7.94 -22.53 -0.31
C SER A 227 8.32 -22.30 1.16
N SER A 228 8.73 -21.09 1.56
CA SER A 228 9.08 -20.75 2.94
C SER A 228 8.40 -19.49 3.48
N ALA A 229 7.26 -19.06 2.93
CA ALA A 229 6.43 -17.91 3.37
C ALA A 229 7.18 -16.91 4.25
N THR A 230 8.04 -16.12 3.62
CA THR A 230 9.01 -15.27 4.32
C THR A 230 8.58 -13.80 4.23
N LEU A 231 8.67 -13.08 5.35
CA LEU A 231 8.61 -11.63 5.35
C LEU A 231 10.00 -11.08 5.01
N ILE A 232 10.11 -10.39 3.89
CA ILE A 232 11.34 -9.78 3.40
C ILE A 232 11.29 -8.30 3.77
N SER A 233 12.27 -7.87 4.57
CA SER A 233 12.57 -6.46 4.77
C SER A 233 13.52 -6.02 3.66
N LEU A 234 13.13 -5.04 2.86
CA LEU A 234 14.04 -4.42 1.91
C LEU A 234 14.97 -3.52 2.73
N GLY A 235 16.23 -3.97 2.86
CA GLY A 235 17.21 -3.55 3.88
C GLY A 235 17.57 -2.06 3.92
N PRO A 236 18.71 -1.72 4.57
CA PRO A 236 18.97 -0.34 4.98
C PRO A 236 18.96 0.60 3.79
N HIS A 237 18.45 1.81 4.04
CA HIS A 237 18.33 2.83 3.01
C HIS A 237 19.67 3.06 2.31
N LEU A 238 19.64 3.08 0.99
CA LEU A 238 20.83 3.41 0.19
C LEU A 238 21.30 4.84 0.52
N PRO A 239 22.60 5.15 0.53
CA PRO A 239 23.02 6.54 0.70
C PRO A 239 22.48 7.39 -0.46
N MET A 240 21.77 8.47 -0.14
CA MET A 240 21.33 9.46 -1.12
C MET A 240 22.15 10.74 -1.02
N ASP A 241 22.53 11.26 -2.18
CA ASP A 241 23.19 12.55 -2.32
C ASP A 241 22.13 13.65 -2.36
N TRP A 242 21.78 14.16 -1.18
CA TRP A 242 20.73 15.17 -1.02
C TRP A 242 21.04 16.49 -1.72
N GLU A 243 22.31 16.86 -1.83
CA GLU A 243 22.71 18.07 -2.56
C GLU A 243 22.45 17.91 -4.06
N LYS A 244 22.74 16.73 -4.63
CA LYS A 244 22.33 16.42 -6.00
C LYS A 244 20.82 16.44 -6.19
N MET A 245 20.05 15.90 -5.25
CA MET A 245 18.58 15.89 -5.34
C MET A 245 18.00 17.31 -5.29
N LYS A 246 18.50 18.17 -4.40
CA LYS A 246 18.13 19.59 -4.31
C LYS A 246 18.47 20.35 -5.59
N ALA A 247 19.70 20.21 -6.07
CA ALA A 247 20.15 20.86 -7.30
C ALA A 247 19.28 20.43 -8.50
N LEU A 248 18.91 19.15 -8.57
CA LEU A 248 18.06 18.61 -9.62
C LEU A 248 16.61 19.13 -9.52
N HIS A 249 16.05 19.22 -8.32
CA HIS A 249 14.73 19.82 -8.09
C HIS A 249 14.70 21.31 -8.47
N GLN A 250 15.68 22.09 -8.01
CA GLN A 250 15.78 23.51 -8.33
C GLN A 250 15.98 23.74 -9.84
N GLY A 251 16.74 22.86 -10.48
CA GLY A 251 16.83 22.77 -11.94
C GLY A 251 15.44 22.66 -12.56
N ILE A 252 14.64 21.66 -12.18
CA ILE A 252 13.27 21.45 -12.68
C ILE A 252 12.36 22.65 -12.42
N CYS A 253 12.34 23.23 -11.22
CA CYS A 253 11.48 24.38 -10.94
C CYS A 253 11.82 25.57 -11.87
N THR A 254 13.12 25.80 -12.11
CA THR A 254 13.59 26.81 -13.07
C THR A 254 13.09 26.52 -14.49
N LEU A 255 12.97 25.24 -14.89
CA LEU A 255 12.40 24.84 -16.19
C LEU A 255 10.92 25.21 -16.33
N VAL A 256 10.15 24.92 -15.28
CA VAL A 256 8.71 25.16 -15.28
C VAL A 256 8.43 26.66 -15.35
N GLU A 257 9.22 27.48 -14.65
CA GLU A 257 9.09 28.94 -14.63
C GLU A 257 9.66 29.61 -15.89
N HIS A 258 10.69 29.01 -16.51
CA HIS A 258 11.39 29.55 -17.68
C HIS A 258 11.56 28.51 -18.81
N PRO A 259 10.45 28.10 -19.46
CA PRO A 259 10.43 26.97 -20.42
C PRO A 259 11.24 27.21 -21.72
N GLY A 260 11.79 28.40 -21.93
CA GLY A 260 12.55 28.77 -23.13
C GLY A 260 14.05 29.04 -22.89
N SER A 261 14.59 28.76 -21.71
CA SER A 261 16.03 28.96 -21.44
C SER A 261 16.90 27.88 -22.10
N ASP A 262 18.16 28.19 -22.44
CA ASP A 262 19.10 27.18 -22.97
C ASP A 262 19.33 26.02 -21.98
N LEU A 263 19.29 26.35 -20.68
CA LEU A 263 19.30 25.37 -19.58
C LEU A 263 18.06 24.45 -19.65
N ALA A 264 16.91 24.97 -20.09
CA ALA A 264 15.71 24.18 -20.26
C ALA A 264 15.76 23.19 -21.41
N ARG A 265 16.44 23.56 -22.49
CA ARG A 265 16.71 22.65 -23.59
C ARG A 265 17.70 21.55 -23.18
N GLU A 266 18.76 21.89 -22.44
CA GLU A 266 19.78 20.93 -21.99
C GLU A 266 19.24 19.94 -20.94
N LEU A 267 18.36 20.38 -20.04
CA LEU A 267 17.72 19.50 -19.05
C LEU A 267 16.55 18.69 -19.61
N ASP A 268 15.74 19.21 -20.54
CA ASP A 268 14.72 18.41 -21.24
C ASP A 268 15.35 17.30 -22.10
N GLU A 269 16.49 17.58 -22.75
CA GLU A 269 17.24 16.58 -23.52
C GLU A 269 17.90 15.50 -22.64
N ARG A 270 18.36 15.83 -21.42
CA ARG A 270 19.06 14.89 -20.53
C ARG A 270 18.19 14.23 -19.46
N TRP A 271 17.11 14.88 -19.01
CA TRP A 271 16.45 14.55 -17.75
C TRP A 271 14.92 14.58 -17.80
N ASN A 272 14.29 14.72 -18.97
CA ASN A 272 12.83 14.68 -19.09
C ASN A 272 12.26 13.37 -18.50
N PRO A 273 11.55 13.43 -17.35
CA PRO A 273 11.06 12.23 -16.67
C PRO A 273 10.01 11.47 -17.50
N TYR A 274 9.42 12.10 -18.51
CA TYR A 274 8.46 11.49 -19.44
C TYR A 274 9.12 10.84 -20.67
N ARG A 275 10.38 11.18 -21.01
CA ARG A 275 11.18 10.46 -22.02
C ARG A 275 12.04 9.35 -21.40
N LEU A 276 12.39 9.48 -20.12
CA LEU A 276 13.14 8.49 -19.34
C LEU A 276 12.33 7.25 -18.93
N THR A 277 11.02 7.21 -19.23
CA THR A 277 10.16 6.03 -18.98
C THR A 277 10.15 5.04 -20.15
N THR A 278 10.75 5.38 -21.30
CA THR A 278 10.71 4.57 -22.53
C THR A 278 12.07 4.03 -22.98
N SER A 279 13.15 4.35 -22.26
CA SER A 279 14.49 3.74 -22.46
C SER A 279 15.13 3.42 -21.10
N GLU A 280 16.05 2.46 -21.06
CA GLU A 280 16.59 1.74 -19.87
C GLU A 280 17.34 2.57 -18.78
N SER A 281 16.93 3.81 -18.47
CA SER A 281 17.57 4.70 -17.49
C SER A 281 16.55 5.72 -16.99
N HIS A 282 16.26 5.98 -15.71
CA HIS A 282 17.12 6.01 -14.52
C HIS A 282 16.25 5.99 -13.23
N PRO A 283 16.67 5.30 -12.15
CA PRO A 283 16.08 5.42 -10.79
C PRO A 283 15.96 6.87 -10.29
N ASN A 284 16.81 7.77 -10.80
CA ASN A 284 16.89 9.17 -10.42
C ASN A 284 15.65 9.98 -10.82
N ALA A 285 15.00 9.68 -11.96
CA ALA A 285 13.80 10.41 -12.39
C ALA A 285 12.61 10.11 -11.48
N LEU A 286 12.45 8.84 -11.10
CA LEU A 286 11.40 8.42 -10.18
C LEU A 286 11.64 8.98 -8.77
N ALA A 287 12.89 8.92 -8.29
CA ALA A 287 13.30 9.51 -7.02
C ALA A 287 13.05 11.02 -6.99
N LEU A 288 13.30 11.71 -8.10
CA LEU A 288 13.09 13.14 -8.24
C LEU A 288 11.61 13.52 -8.25
N THR A 289 10.74 12.75 -8.92
CA THR A 289 9.29 12.94 -8.86
C THR A 289 8.79 12.83 -7.42
N VAL A 290 9.24 11.80 -6.68
CA VAL A 290 8.89 11.67 -5.26
C VAL A 290 9.46 12.84 -4.46
N TYR A 291 10.73 13.19 -4.63
CA TYR A 291 11.35 14.33 -3.96
C TYR A 291 10.58 15.63 -4.19
N HIS A 292 10.20 15.95 -5.43
CA HIS A 292 9.45 17.15 -5.77
C HIS A 292 8.08 17.17 -5.08
N LEU A 293 7.35 16.05 -5.12
CA LEU A 293 6.08 15.92 -4.42
C LEU A 293 6.23 16.08 -2.90
N LEU A 294 7.30 15.56 -2.30
CA LEU A 294 7.55 15.75 -0.87
C LEU A 294 7.96 17.21 -0.57
N ASN A 295 8.77 17.84 -1.42
CA ASN A 295 9.22 19.22 -1.27
C ASN A 295 8.05 20.21 -1.36
N ASP A 296 7.12 20.01 -2.30
CA ASP A 296 5.90 20.81 -2.40
C ASP A 296 5.01 20.71 -1.15
N LEU A 297 5.11 19.59 -0.42
CA LEU A 297 4.46 19.40 0.88
C LEU A 297 5.26 19.99 2.05
N GLY A 298 6.44 20.57 1.79
CA GLY A 298 7.30 21.27 2.74
C GLY A 298 8.21 20.35 3.56
N TRP A 299 8.66 19.23 2.99
CA TRP A 299 9.24 18.12 3.76
C TRP A 299 10.73 17.89 3.60
N VAL A 300 11.28 18.35 2.48
CA VAL A 300 12.65 18.16 2.03
C VAL A 300 13.18 19.50 1.54
#